data_AF-A0A4Y7K115-F1
#
_entry.id   AF-A0A4Y7K115-F1
#
_cell.length_a   1.000
_cell.length_b   1.000
_cell.length_c   1.000
_cell.angle_alpha   90.00
_cell.angle_beta   90.00
_cell.angle_gamma   90.00
#
_symmetry.space_group_name_H-M   'P 1'
#
loop_
_entity.id
_entity.type
_entity.pdbx_description
1 polymer ?
#
loop_
_entity_poly.entity_id
_entity_poly.type
_entity_poly.pdbx_seq_one_letter_code
_entity_poly.pdbx_strand_id
1 'polypeptide(L)'
;MEGVDGIMVRRIVPSNHNSLFSAIGYVMDHNRNKATELRQVIVQKVASDPAKYTKAFLEVSNAEYCSWIQNSNTWGGAIELSILSEYYQKEIAAYHTDNVRCYVYGEISPDYGVSEEFDQTIFPVQEDRSIGRVHELALDLVNEEAR
;
A
#
# COMPACT_ATOMS: atom_id res chain seq x y z
N MET A 1 -24.46 20.57 3.36
CA MET A 1 -24.08 19.64 4.44
C MET A 1 -22.65 19.99 4.76
N GLU A 2 -22.40 20.56 5.94
CA GLU A 2 -21.06 20.89 6.40
C GLU A 2 -20.24 19.60 6.50
N GLY A 3 -19.06 19.58 5.89
CA GLY A 3 -18.14 18.46 5.96
C GLY A 3 -17.73 18.25 7.42
N VAL A 4 -17.85 17.02 7.89
CA VAL A 4 -17.35 16.64 9.21
C VAL A 4 -15.83 16.90 9.21
N ASP A 5 -15.37 17.85 10.02
CA ASP A 5 -13.96 18.10 10.26
C ASP A 5 -13.33 16.85 10.88
N GLY A 6 -12.58 16.11 10.08
CA GLY A 6 -11.82 14.94 10.51
C GLY A 6 -10.43 15.33 10.99
N ILE A 7 -9.97 14.74 12.09
CA ILE A 7 -8.58 14.84 12.55
C ILE A 7 -7.80 13.68 11.94
N MET A 8 -6.72 13.98 11.23
CA MET A 8 -5.76 12.97 10.80
C MET A 8 -4.83 12.62 11.97
N VAL A 9 -4.63 11.32 12.21
CA VAL A 9 -3.67 10.85 13.22
C VAL A 9 -2.70 9.88 12.58
N ARG A 10 -1.43 10.27 12.51
CA ARG A 10 -0.34 9.36 12.15
C ARG A 10 -0.19 8.29 13.23
N ARG A 11 -0.17 7.02 12.84
CA ARG A 11 0.06 5.88 13.73
C ARG A 11 1.34 5.19 13.33
N ILE A 12 2.37 5.33 14.16
CA ILE A 12 3.66 4.68 13.94
C ILE A 12 3.48 3.15 14.05
N VAL A 13 4.02 2.44 13.06
CA VAL A 13 4.21 0.99 13.05
C VAL A 13 5.71 0.70 13.21
N PRO A 14 6.10 -0.48 13.73
CA PRO A 14 7.51 -0.83 13.84
C PRO A 14 8.22 -0.73 12.48
N SER A 15 9.38 -0.09 12.45
CA SER A 15 10.25 -0.05 11.26
C SER A 15 10.93 -1.41 11.12
N ASN A 16 10.25 -2.33 10.45
CA ASN A 16 10.76 -3.64 10.09
C ASN A 16 10.18 -4.05 8.72
N HIS A 17 10.65 -5.18 8.20
CA HIS A 17 10.23 -5.74 6.91
C HIS A 17 8.72 -6.06 6.78
N ASN A 18 7.93 -5.91 7.84
CA ASN A 18 6.49 -6.12 7.85
C ASN A 18 5.67 -4.84 8.04
N SER A 19 6.31 -3.67 8.03
CA SER A 19 5.68 -2.36 8.29
C SER A 19 4.47 -2.12 7.38
N LEU A 20 4.62 -2.34 6.06
CA LEU A 20 3.56 -2.22 5.05
C LEU A 20 2.33 -3.05 5.42
N PHE A 21 2.53 -4.35 5.65
CA PHE A 21 1.42 -5.25 5.96
C PHE A 21 0.80 -4.98 7.33
N SER A 22 1.62 -4.53 8.29
CA SER A 22 1.15 -4.13 9.62
C SER A 22 0.30 -2.86 9.56
N ALA A 23 0.68 -1.91 8.70
CA ALA A 23 -0.06 -0.68 8.46
C ALA A 23 -1.39 -0.99 7.75
N ILE A 24 -1.37 -1.80 6.68
CA ILE A 24 -2.59 -2.22 5.98
C ILE A 24 -3.52 -2.96 6.92
N GLY A 25 -3.02 -3.97 7.65
CA GLY A 25 -3.83 -4.72 8.61
C GLY A 25 -4.42 -3.85 9.72
N TYR A 26 -3.69 -2.82 10.17
CA TYR A 26 -4.21 -1.87 11.15
C TYR A 26 -5.34 -1.01 10.61
N VAL A 27 -5.20 -0.49 9.38
CA VAL A 27 -6.23 0.38 8.77
C VAL A 27 -7.45 -0.42 8.34
N MET A 28 -7.25 -1.59 7.75
CA MET A 28 -8.34 -2.38 7.16
C MET A 28 -9.05 -3.26 8.20
N ASP A 29 -8.30 -3.89 9.10
CA ASP A 29 -8.81 -4.93 10.01
C ASP A 29 -8.62 -4.60 11.50
N HIS A 30 -8.12 -3.40 11.82
CA HIS A 30 -7.72 -3.02 13.19
C HIS A 30 -6.74 -4.00 13.85
N ASN A 31 -5.92 -4.70 13.04
CA ASN A 31 -4.99 -5.73 13.49
C ASN A 31 -3.60 -5.58 12.86
N ARG A 32 -2.60 -5.28 13.68
CA ARG A 32 -1.20 -5.11 13.24
C ARG A 32 -0.49 -6.43 12.92
N ASN A 33 -1.06 -7.58 13.33
CA ASN A 33 -0.44 -8.91 13.19
C ASN A 33 -0.95 -9.66 11.95
N LYS A 34 -1.28 -8.94 10.87
CA LYS A 34 -1.85 -9.51 9.64
C LYS A 34 -0.80 -9.88 8.59
N ALA A 35 0.48 -9.58 8.82
CA ALA A 35 1.53 -9.71 7.81
C ALA A 35 1.57 -11.08 7.12
N THR A 36 1.52 -12.18 7.89
CA THR A 36 1.53 -13.53 7.33
C THR A 36 0.31 -13.81 6.45
N GLU A 37 -0.87 -13.40 6.88
CA GLU A 37 -2.12 -13.62 6.14
C GLU A 37 -2.15 -12.80 4.85
N LEU A 38 -1.75 -11.53 4.90
CA LEU A 38 -1.73 -10.67 3.70
C LEU A 38 -0.72 -11.17 2.68
N ARG A 39 0.45 -11.63 3.11
CA ARG A 39 1.42 -12.30 2.21
C ARG A 39 0.83 -13.54 1.57
N GLN A 40 0.02 -14.34 2.28
CA GLN A 40 -0.67 -15.49 1.69
C GLN A 40 -1.71 -15.08 0.64
N VAL A 41 -2.47 -14.01 0.87
CA VAL A 41 -3.39 -13.45 -0.13
C VAL A 41 -2.64 -13.08 -1.41
N ILE A 42 -1.48 -12.44 -1.27
CA ILE A 42 -0.64 -12.05 -2.42
C ILE A 42 -0.14 -13.27 -3.18
N VAL A 43 0.37 -14.29 -2.49
CA VAL A 43 0.79 -15.55 -3.10
C VAL A 43 -0.35 -16.19 -3.88
N GLN A 44 -1.54 -16.29 -3.28
CA GLN A 44 -2.70 -16.89 -3.93
C GLN A 44 -3.07 -16.12 -5.19
N LYS A 45 -3.06 -14.79 -5.15
CA LYS A 45 -3.35 -13.95 -6.31
C LYS A 45 -2.31 -14.13 -7.41
N VAL A 46 -1.02 -14.06 -7.09
CA VAL A 46 0.08 -14.19 -8.04
C VAL A 46 0.08 -15.58 -8.70
N ALA A 47 -0.13 -16.63 -7.92
CA ALA A 47 -0.18 -18.00 -8.42
C ALA A 47 -1.43 -18.30 -9.25
N SER A 48 -2.56 -17.62 -8.97
CA SER A 48 -3.82 -17.83 -9.69
C SER A 48 -3.83 -17.25 -11.11
N ASP A 49 -2.99 -16.26 -11.41
CA ASP A 49 -2.93 -15.59 -12.71
C ASP A 49 -1.50 -15.43 -13.24
N PRO A 50 -0.83 -16.53 -13.65
CA PRO A 50 0.52 -16.46 -14.19
C PRO A 50 0.61 -15.70 -15.53
N ALA A 51 -0.52 -15.49 -16.21
CA ALA A 51 -0.59 -14.74 -17.46
C ALA A 51 -0.44 -13.23 -17.22
N LYS A 52 -1.01 -12.70 -16.13
CA LYS A 52 -0.77 -11.33 -15.66
C LYS A 52 0.59 -11.21 -14.97
N TYR A 53 0.89 -12.10 -14.02
CA TYR A 53 2.09 -12.04 -13.19
C TYR A 53 3.25 -12.81 -13.83
N THR A 54 3.69 -12.30 -14.97
CA THR A 54 4.81 -12.85 -15.75
C THR A 54 6.17 -12.49 -15.16
N LYS A 55 7.23 -13.15 -15.63
CA LYS A 55 8.60 -12.78 -15.26
C LYS A 55 8.96 -11.33 -15.62
N ALA A 56 8.40 -10.79 -16.69
CA ALA A 56 8.63 -9.40 -17.06
C ALA A 56 7.95 -8.42 -16.08
N PHE A 57 6.80 -8.81 -15.52
CA PHE A 57 6.06 -8.00 -14.55
C PHE A 57 6.67 -8.08 -13.14
N LEU A 58 7.11 -9.27 -12.72
CA LEU A 58 7.62 -9.56 -11.38
C LEU A 58 9.15 -9.44 -11.26
N GLU A 59 9.86 -9.25 -12.39
CA GLU A 59 11.32 -9.28 -12.55
C GLU A 59 11.99 -10.64 -12.25
N VAL A 60 11.32 -11.52 -11.50
CA VAL A 60 11.69 -12.91 -11.21
C VAL A 60 10.58 -13.86 -11.69
N SER A 61 10.80 -15.17 -11.67
CA SER A 61 9.71 -16.10 -12.01
C SER A 61 8.56 -16.04 -11.01
N ASN A 62 7.36 -16.39 -11.44
CA ASN A 62 6.16 -16.39 -10.59
C ASN A 62 6.35 -17.23 -9.30
N ALA A 63 6.98 -18.40 -9.41
CA ALA A 63 7.26 -19.28 -8.27
C ALA A 63 8.33 -18.70 -7.33
N GLU A 64 9.38 -18.08 -7.87
CA GLU A 64 10.40 -17.38 -7.08
C GLU A 64 9.78 -16.20 -6.33
N TYR A 65 8.93 -15.41 -6.98
CA TYR A 65 8.21 -14.31 -6.36
C TYR A 65 7.32 -14.78 -5.20
N CYS A 66 6.53 -15.83 -5.43
CA CYS A 66 5.67 -16.41 -4.39
C CYS A 66 6.47 -16.89 -3.18
N SER A 67 7.66 -17.44 -3.39
CA SER A 67 8.56 -17.87 -2.31
C SER A 67 9.19 -16.67 -1.59
N TRP A 68 9.59 -15.65 -2.34
CA TRP A 68 10.18 -14.42 -1.82
C TRP A 68 9.20 -13.63 -0.95
N ILE A 69 7.97 -13.41 -1.40
CA ILE A 69 6.99 -12.59 -0.67
C ILE A 69 6.46 -13.27 0.60
N GLN A 70 6.57 -14.60 0.72
CA GLN A 70 6.24 -15.31 1.97
C GLN A 70 7.25 -15.09 3.08
N ASN A 71 8.50 -14.74 2.75
CA ASN A 71 9.53 -14.48 3.74
C ASN A 71 9.21 -13.20 4.51
N SER A 72 9.13 -13.28 5.84
CA SER A 72 8.82 -12.13 6.72
C SER A 72 9.87 -11.03 6.71
N ASN A 73 11.02 -11.24 6.05
CA ASN A 73 12.13 -10.30 5.93
C ASN A 73 12.16 -9.60 4.56
N THR A 74 11.12 -9.74 3.73
CA THR A 74 11.04 -9.04 2.44
C THR A 74 10.09 -7.85 2.54
N TRP A 75 10.44 -6.78 1.84
CA TRP A 75 9.61 -5.58 1.79
C TRP A 75 8.50 -5.78 0.76
N GLY A 76 7.29 -5.31 1.06
CA GLY A 76 6.26 -5.15 0.05
C GLY A 76 6.41 -3.80 -0.67
N GLY A 77 5.76 -3.65 -1.81
CA GLY A 77 5.74 -2.41 -2.57
C GLY A 77 4.48 -2.27 -3.42
N ALA A 78 4.62 -1.63 -4.58
CA ALA A 78 3.52 -1.31 -5.49
C ALA A 78 2.68 -2.53 -5.91
N ILE A 79 3.33 -3.69 -6.12
CA ILE A 79 2.64 -4.94 -6.50
C ILE A 79 1.73 -5.41 -5.36
N GLU A 80 2.26 -5.46 -4.13
CA GLU A 80 1.50 -5.83 -2.94
C GLU A 80 0.32 -4.88 -2.71
N LEU A 81 0.55 -3.56 -2.81
CA LEU A 81 -0.48 -2.55 -2.64
C LEU A 81 -1.61 -2.71 -3.67
N SER A 82 -1.26 -2.97 -4.93
CA SER A 82 -2.23 -3.24 -5.99
C SER A 82 -3.09 -4.46 -5.71
N ILE A 83 -2.47 -5.56 -5.29
CA ILE A 83 -3.18 -6.80 -5.00
C ILE A 83 -4.06 -6.66 -3.77
N LEU A 84 -3.57 -5.99 -2.72
CA LEU A 84 -4.31 -5.80 -1.48
C LEU A 84 -5.46 -4.81 -1.64
N SER A 85 -5.29 -3.78 -2.47
CA SER A 85 -6.39 -2.90 -2.89
C SER A 85 -7.53 -3.69 -3.55
N GLU A 86 -7.19 -4.59 -4.47
CA GLU A 86 -8.16 -5.50 -5.09
C GLU A 86 -8.77 -6.47 -4.05
N TYR A 87 -7.96 -7.07 -3.17
CA TYR A 87 -8.47 -7.99 -2.15
C TYR A 87 -9.48 -7.35 -1.19
N TYR A 88 -9.17 -6.13 -0.71
CA TYR A 88 -10.05 -5.39 0.20
C TYR A 88 -11.18 -4.65 -0.51
N GLN A 89 -11.16 -4.58 -1.85
CA GLN A 89 -12.08 -3.78 -2.67
C GLN A 89 -12.09 -2.31 -2.21
N LYS A 90 -10.90 -1.77 -1.96
CA LYS A 90 -10.69 -0.41 -1.44
C LYS A 90 -9.45 0.19 -2.07
N GLU A 91 -9.54 1.46 -2.45
CA GLU A 91 -8.39 2.22 -2.90
C GLU A 91 -7.38 2.42 -1.76
N ILE A 92 -6.09 2.36 -2.09
CA ILE A 92 -4.99 2.59 -1.16
C ILE A 92 -4.16 3.76 -1.69
N ALA A 93 -4.13 4.86 -0.94
CA ALA A 93 -3.26 5.99 -1.22
C ALA A 93 -1.93 5.85 -0.45
N ALA A 94 -0.80 5.85 -1.18
CA ALA A 94 0.54 5.87 -0.63
C ALA A 94 1.25 7.18 -0.98
N TYR A 95 1.75 7.89 0.02
CA TYR A 95 2.49 9.15 -0.17
C TYR A 95 3.99 8.89 -0.06
N HIS A 96 4.78 9.45 -0.97
CA HIS A 96 6.22 9.55 -0.78
C HIS A 96 6.56 10.80 0.01
N THR A 97 7.46 10.62 0.98
CA THR A 97 7.98 11.70 1.81
C THR A 97 8.86 12.68 1.04
N ASP A 98 9.56 12.21 0.00
CA ASP A 98 10.62 13.00 -0.63
C ASP A 98 10.12 14.01 -1.67
N ASN A 99 8.97 13.72 -2.28
CA ASN A 99 8.43 14.51 -3.39
C ASN A 99 6.93 14.81 -3.23
N VAL A 100 6.37 14.46 -2.08
CA VAL A 100 4.97 14.68 -1.70
C VAL A 100 3.96 14.08 -2.71
N ARG A 101 4.41 13.13 -3.56
CA ARG A 101 3.53 12.49 -4.55
C ARG A 101 2.69 11.43 -3.89
N CYS A 102 1.41 11.44 -4.24
CA CYS A 102 0.44 10.40 -3.91
C CYS A 102 0.30 9.41 -5.06
N TYR A 103 0.41 8.13 -4.76
CA TYR A 103 0.08 7.03 -5.66
C TYR A 103 -1.16 6.32 -5.13
N VAL A 104 -2.20 6.24 -5.95
CA VAL A 104 -3.46 5.58 -5.60
C VAL A 104 -3.53 4.23 -6.32
N TYR A 105 -3.65 3.16 -5.54
CA TYR A 105 -3.75 1.78 -6.02
C TYR A 105 -5.20 1.32 -5.97
N GLY A 106 -5.67 0.68 -7.04
CA GLY A 106 -7.07 0.27 -7.20
C GLY A 106 -7.87 1.14 -8.16
N GLU A 107 -7.29 2.24 -8.65
CA GLU A 107 -7.84 2.97 -9.77
C GLU A 107 -7.68 2.19 -11.07
N ILE A 108 -8.71 2.19 -11.91
CA ILE A 108 -8.51 1.94 -13.34
C ILE A 108 -7.84 3.21 -13.91
N SER A 109 -6.51 3.25 -13.91
CA SER A 109 -5.72 4.28 -14.60
C SER A 109 -4.49 3.64 -15.31
N PRO A 110 -4.02 4.21 -16.44
CA PRO A 110 -3.28 3.45 -17.46
C PRO A 110 -1.79 3.22 -17.20
N ASP A 111 -1.20 3.87 -16.19
CA ASP A 111 0.26 3.95 -16.07
C ASP A 111 0.75 3.31 -14.75
N TYR A 112 1.10 2.02 -14.82
CA TYR A 112 1.75 1.29 -13.73
C TYR A 112 3.27 1.32 -13.89
N GLY A 113 3.94 2.06 -13.00
CA GLY A 113 5.37 1.99 -12.72
C GLY A 113 5.76 3.12 -11.78
N VAL A 114 6.37 2.84 -10.62
CA VAL A 114 7.81 2.97 -10.31
C VAL A 114 8.11 2.31 -8.94
N SER A 115 9.30 1.71 -8.79
CA SER A 115 10.00 1.37 -7.52
C SER A 115 10.64 2.66 -6.91
N GLU A 116 11.32 2.74 -5.76
CA GLU A 116 11.88 1.87 -4.70
C GLU A 116 11.69 2.61 -3.35
N GLU A 117 11.68 1.83 -2.26
CA GLU A 117 11.64 2.21 -0.83
C GLU A 117 10.62 3.28 -0.36
N PHE A 118 9.72 2.85 0.54
CA PHE A 118 8.61 3.66 1.01
C PHE A 118 8.46 3.59 2.53
N ASP A 119 8.50 4.74 3.17
CA ASP A 119 7.86 4.97 4.48
C ASP A 119 6.37 5.21 4.26
N GLN A 120 5.51 4.47 4.95
CA GLN A 120 4.08 4.40 4.64
C GLN A 120 3.18 4.94 5.75
N THR A 121 2.28 5.83 5.34
CA THR A 121 1.05 6.18 6.07
C THR A 121 -0.14 5.93 5.13
N ILE A 122 -1.17 5.21 5.62
CA ILE A 122 -2.27 4.70 4.79
C ILE A 122 -3.58 5.42 5.17
N PHE A 123 -4.37 5.78 4.15
CA PHE A 123 -5.67 6.44 4.30
C PHE A 123 -6.77 5.74 3.49
N PRO A 124 -8.04 5.76 3.95
CA PRO A 124 -9.18 5.44 3.12
C PRO A 124 -9.43 6.56 2.10
N VAL A 125 -9.63 6.20 0.83
CA VAL A 125 -10.01 7.15 -0.23
C VAL A 125 -11.54 7.30 -0.28
N GLN A 126 -12.04 8.51 -0.48
CA GLN A 126 -13.46 8.81 -0.60
C GLN A 126 -13.99 8.43 -2.00
N GLU A 127 -15.32 8.40 -2.18
CA GLU A 127 -15.94 8.06 -3.49
C GLU A 127 -15.55 9.02 -4.62
N ASP A 128 -15.16 10.25 -4.29
CA ASP A 128 -14.67 11.25 -5.24
C ASP A 128 -13.17 11.10 -5.57
N ARG A 129 -12.55 10.00 -5.11
CA ARG A 129 -11.13 9.65 -5.29
C ARG A 129 -10.16 10.63 -4.64
N SER A 130 -10.66 11.56 -3.85
CA SER A 130 -9.85 12.39 -2.99
C SER A 130 -9.72 11.71 -1.63
N ILE A 131 -8.67 12.05 -0.89
CA ILE A 131 -8.70 11.89 0.57
C ILE A 131 -9.36 13.10 1.25
N GLY A 132 -9.92 14.04 0.47
CA GLY A 132 -10.50 15.30 0.94
C GLY A 132 -9.45 16.24 1.52
N ARG A 133 -9.85 17.04 2.53
CA ARG A 133 -8.97 17.96 3.26
C ARG A 133 -7.83 17.28 4.03
N VAL A 134 -7.88 15.94 4.13
CA VAL A 134 -6.79 15.08 4.61
C VAL A 134 -5.57 15.16 3.69
N HIS A 135 -5.74 15.58 2.43
CA HIS A 135 -4.64 15.83 1.50
C HIS A 135 -3.69 16.90 2.03
N GLU A 136 -4.19 18.08 2.40
CA GLU A 136 -3.38 19.17 2.95
C GLU A 136 -2.61 18.73 4.21
N LEU A 137 -3.29 18.01 5.11
CA LEU A 137 -2.67 17.46 6.32
C LEU A 137 -1.60 16.41 6.02
N ALA A 138 -1.76 15.62 4.95
CA ALA A 138 -0.77 14.62 4.53
C ALA A 138 0.47 15.32 3.95
N LEU A 139 0.26 16.36 3.12
CA LEU A 139 1.36 17.16 2.60
C LEU A 139 2.14 17.83 3.73
N ASP A 140 1.46 18.38 4.75
CA ASP A 140 2.10 19.01 5.90
C ASP A 140 2.97 18.01 6.67
N LEU A 141 2.46 16.81 6.97
CA LEU A 141 3.23 15.76 7.66
C LEU A 141 4.44 15.31 6.84
N VAL A 142 4.27 15.14 5.52
CA VAL A 142 5.37 14.78 4.63
C VAL A 142 6.46 15.87 4.64
N ASN A 143 6.06 17.14 4.53
CA ASN A 143 6.99 18.27 4.52
C ASN A 143 7.70 18.48 5.87
N GLU A 144 7.08 18.08 6.99
CA GLU A 144 7.73 18.06 8.30
C GLU A 144 8.85 17.02 8.38
N GLU A 145 8.70 15.85 7.74
CA GLU A 145 9.73 14.80 7.73
C GLU A 145 10.88 15.09 6.75
N ALA A 146 10.63 15.86 5.69
CA ALA A 146 11.65 16.27 4.73
C ALA A 146 12.59 17.40 5.23
N ARG A 147 12.42 17.89 6.46
CA ARG A 147 13.24 18.93 7.11
C ARG A 147 14.26 18.34 8.10
#